data_AF-A0A3D1ZGN1-F1
#
_entry.id   AF-A0A3D1ZGN1-F1
#
_cell.length_a   1.000
_cell.length_b   1.000
_cell.length_c   1.000
_cell.angle_alpha   90.00
_cell.angle_beta   90.00
_cell.angle_gamma   90.00
#
_symmetry.space_group_name_H-M   'P 1'
#
loop_
_entity.id
_entity.type
_entity.pdbx_description
1 polymer ?
#
loop_
_entity_poly.entity_id
_entity_poly.type
_entity_poly.pdbx_seq_one_letter_code
_entity_poly.pdbx_strand_id
1 'polypeptide(L)'
;MRAGFGQFKEATPEYLRFAAQYGATDVLLNNANLPNVSGTWQLHDLVKLRLSVEGYGLKLSALENVPTSFYDHIMLNGPRRDEQIENMIVTVRNIARAGIPIFGYNWMPSMVWRTEPAIIRCGTVATAFDYEEA
;
A
#
# COMPACT_ATOMS: atom_id res chain seq x y z
N MET A 1 -5.75 21.57 1.67
CA MET A 1 -5.74 20.14 2.07
C MET A 1 -6.21 19.32 0.88
N ARG A 2 -5.63 18.15 0.59
CA ARG A 2 -6.08 17.24 -0.49
C ARG A 2 -6.69 16.00 0.15
N ALA A 3 -7.96 15.72 -0.12
CA ALA A 3 -8.63 14.55 0.41
C ALA A 3 -8.28 13.32 -0.43
N GLY A 4 -7.75 12.29 0.22
CA GLY A 4 -7.39 11.03 -0.40
C GLY A 4 -8.25 9.87 0.10
N PHE A 5 -8.56 8.94 -0.79
CA PHE A 5 -9.21 7.68 -0.48
C PHE A 5 -8.18 6.54 -0.50
N GLY A 6 -8.25 5.58 0.42
CA GLY A 6 -7.26 4.50 0.49
C GLY A 6 -7.67 3.30 1.32
N GLN A 7 -6.67 2.50 1.73
CA GLN A 7 -6.79 1.21 2.44
C GLN A 7 -7.35 0.01 1.64
N PHE A 8 -7.22 0.02 0.32
CA PHE A 8 -7.55 -1.14 -0.51
C PHE A 8 -6.33 -1.61 -1.33
N LYS A 9 -6.29 -2.90 -1.65
CA LYS A 9 -5.19 -3.56 -2.37
C LYS A 9 -5.28 -3.42 -3.89
N GLU A 10 -6.50 -3.26 -4.40
CA GLU A 10 -6.80 -3.31 -5.83
C GLU A 10 -7.54 -2.06 -6.29
N ALA A 11 -7.09 -1.48 -7.39
CA ALA A 11 -7.72 -0.32 -8.01
C ALA A 11 -8.92 -0.75 -8.86
N THR A 12 -9.94 -1.34 -8.23
CA THR A 12 -11.11 -1.84 -8.93
C THR A 12 -11.98 -0.68 -9.46
N PRO A 13 -12.70 -0.88 -10.58
CA PRO A 13 -13.64 0.11 -11.10
C PRO A 13 -14.65 0.63 -10.06
N GLU A 14 -15.11 -0.26 -9.18
CA GLU A 14 -16.08 0.06 -8.14
C GLU A 14 -15.48 1.01 -7.09
N TYR A 15 -14.30 0.70 -6.54
CA TYR A 15 -13.65 1.57 -5.56
C TYR A 15 -13.25 2.92 -6.15
N LEU A 16 -12.74 2.96 -7.38
CA LEU A 16 -12.34 4.21 -8.01
C LEU A 16 -13.56 5.10 -8.33
N ARG A 17 -14.65 4.51 -8.82
CA ARG A 17 -15.89 5.26 -9.03
C ARG A 17 -16.44 5.80 -7.71
N PHE A 18 -16.44 4.98 -6.66
CA PHE A 18 -16.88 5.39 -5.34
C PHE A 18 -16.03 6.55 -4.78
N ALA A 19 -14.70 6.45 -4.87
CA ALA A 19 -13.79 7.52 -4.43
C ALA A 19 -14.06 8.85 -5.15
N ALA A 20 -14.26 8.80 -6.48
CA ALA A 20 -14.61 9.98 -7.26
C ALA A 20 -15.97 10.57 -6.86
N GLN A 21 -16.99 9.74 -6.66
CA GLN A 21 -18.32 10.17 -6.20
C GLN A 21 -18.31 10.75 -4.78
N TYR A 22 -17.43 10.23 -3.93
CA TYR A 22 -17.20 10.75 -2.57
C TYR A 22 -16.52 12.13 -2.58
N GLY A 23 -15.99 12.57 -3.72
CA GLY A 23 -15.30 13.85 -3.87
C GLY A 23 -13.80 13.80 -3.54
N ALA A 24 -13.21 12.60 -3.43
CA ALA A 24 -11.77 12.47 -3.30
C ALA A 24 -11.09 12.82 -4.64
N THR A 25 -9.90 13.41 -4.57
CA THR A 25 -9.05 13.69 -5.75
C THR A 25 -7.83 12.78 -5.81
N ASP A 26 -7.51 12.16 -4.68
CA ASP A 26 -6.28 11.44 -4.44
C ASP A 26 -6.59 10.00 -4.05
N VAL A 27 -5.75 9.06 -4.47
CA VAL A 27 -5.83 7.64 -4.11
C VAL A 27 -4.49 7.17 -3.53
N LEU A 28 -4.58 6.36 -2.47
CA LEU A 28 -3.51 5.55 -1.91
C LEU A 28 -3.93 4.08 -1.98
N LEU A 29 -3.06 3.22 -2.52
CA LEU A 29 -3.29 1.76 -2.46
C LEU A 29 -2.43 1.13 -1.36
N ASN A 30 -3.08 0.31 -0.54
CA ASN A 30 -2.40 -0.42 0.52
C ASN A 30 -2.03 -1.83 0.09
N ASN A 31 -0.75 -2.21 0.16
CA ASN A 31 -0.25 -3.51 -0.33
C ASN A 31 -0.75 -3.81 -1.76
N ALA A 32 -0.43 -2.90 -2.69
CA ALA A 32 -0.93 -2.95 -4.06
C ALA A 32 -0.66 -4.32 -4.71
N ASN A 33 -1.70 -4.93 -5.28
CA ASN A 33 -1.59 -6.22 -5.95
C ASN A 33 -0.92 -6.05 -7.33
N LEU A 34 0.40 -5.96 -7.32
CA LEU A 34 1.24 -5.83 -8.51
C LEU A 34 2.08 -7.09 -8.72
N PRO A 35 2.36 -7.48 -9.97
CA PRO A 35 3.32 -8.55 -10.25
C PRO A 35 4.66 -8.28 -9.58
N ASN A 36 5.22 -9.32 -8.97
CA ASN A 36 6.56 -9.31 -8.42
C ASN A 36 7.49 -10.09 -9.35
N VAL A 37 8.55 -9.44 -9.84
CA VAL A 37 9.62 -10.09 -10.60
C VAL A 37 10.90 -10.02 -9.77
N SER A 38 11.30 -11.16 -9.21
CA SER A 38 12.55 -11.30 -8.43
C SER A 38 12.70 -10.32 -7.25
N GLY A 39 11.61 -10.03 -6.53
CA GLY A 39 11.62 -9.12 -5.39
C GLY A 39 11.51 -7.64 -5.78
N THR A 40 11.03 -7.33 -6.99
CA THR A 40 10.91 -5.95 -7.48
C THR A 40 9.57 -5.70 -8.16
N TRP A 41 9.13 -4.43 -8.11
CA TRP A 41 8.06 -3.93 -8.98
C TRP A 41 8.64 -3.30 -10.24
N GLN A 42 8.05 -3.66 -11.39
CA GLN A 42 8.46 -3.15 -12.68
C GLN A 42 7.77 -1.81 -12.99
N LEU A 43 8.50 -0.92 -13.69
CA LEU A 43 8.00 0.40 -14.05
C LEU A 43 6.69 0.35 -14.84
N HIS A 44 6.57 -0.58 -15.79
CA HIS A 44 5.38 -0.66 -16.65
C HIS A 44 4.11 -1.05 -15.87
N ASP A 45 4.23 -1.93 -14.86
CA ASP A 45 3.12 -2.30 -13.99
C ASP A 45 2.65 -1.11 -13.13
N LEU A 46 3.60 -0.34 -12.59
CA LEU A 46 3.33 0.87 -11.82
C LEU A 46 2.67 1.96 -12.69
N VAL A 47 3.14 2.14 -13.92
CA VAL A 47 2.53 3.08 -14.88
C VAL A 47 1.13 2.63 -15.25
N LYS A 48 0.90 1.33 -15.51
CA LYS A 48 -0.42 0.78 -15.80
C LYS A 48 -1.39 1.03 -14.64
N LEU A 49 -0.95 0.82 -13.40
CA LEU A 49 -1.73 1.10 -12.20
C LEU A 49 -2.04 2.60 -12.06
N ARG A 50 -1.07 3.48 -12.30
CA ARG A 50 -1.30 4.93 -12.27
C ARG A 50 -2.35 5.33 -13.31
N LEU A 51 -2.20 4.88 -14.55
CA LEU A 51 -3.10 5.20 -15.65
C LEU A 51 -4.53 4.67 -15.40
N SER A 52 -4.68 3.51 -14.75
CA SER A 52 -6.02 3.00 -14.42
C SER A 52 -6.73 3.88 -13.39
N VAL A 53 -6.02 4.43 -12.41
CA VAL A 53 -6.54 5.40 -11.45
C VAL A 53 -6.86 6.74 -12.15
N GLU A 54 -5.94 7.23 -12.98
CA GLU A 54 -6.10 8.48 -13.75
C GLU A 54 -7.31 8.44 -14.70
N GLY A 55 -7.67 7.27 -15.22
CA GLY A 55 -8.86 7.06 -16.04
C GLY A 55 -10.19 7.40 -15.35
N TYR A 56 -10.21 7.50 -14.02
CA TYR A 56 -11.37 7.91 -13.23
C TYR A 56 -11.31 9.38 -12.78
N GLY A 57 -10.36 10.17 -13.31
CA GLY A 57 -10.14 11.56 -12.90
C GLY A 57 -9.51 11.69 -11.51
N LEU A 58 -8.96 10.59 -10.97
CA LEU A 58 -8.27 10.54 -9.68
C LEU A 58 -6.76 10.56 -9.88
N LYS A 59 -6.01 10.95 -8.86
CA LYS A 59 -4.54 10.88 -8.87
C LYS A 59 -4.04 9.79 -7.94
N LEU A 60 -3.24 8.87 -8.46
CA LEU A 60 -2.49 7.92 -7.64
C LEU A 60 -1.32 8.67 -6.96
N SER A 61 -1.53 9.07 -5.70
CA SER A 61 -0.57 9.90 -4.98
C SER A 61 0.40 9.09 -4.14
N ALA A 62 0.01 7.90 -3.70
CA ALA A 62 0.82 7.12 -2.77
C ALA A 62 0.64 5.60 -2.93
N LEU A 63 1.68 4.86 -2.59
CA LEU A 63 1.65 3.41 -2.39
C LEU A 63 2.14 3.08 -0.97
N GLU A 64 1.46 2.15 -0.29
CA GLU A 64 1.83 1.73 1.06
C GLU A 64 1.29 0.32 1.38
N ASN A 65 1.97 -0.79 1.23
CA ASN A 65 3.39 -1.03 1.31
C ASN A 65 3.79 -1.87 0.08
N VAL A 66 5.09 -2.14 -0.05
CA VAL A 66 5.57 -3.30 -0.81
C VAL A 66 5.37 -4.59 -0.01
N PRO A 67 5.35 -5.78 -0.64
CA PRO A 67 5.34 -7.05 0.07
C PRO A 67 6.51 -7.17 1.07
N THR A 68 6.28 -7.74 2.25
CA THR A 68 7.32 -7.89 3.29
C THR A 68 8.52 -8.70 2.79
N SER A 69 8.31 -9.65 1.87
CA SER A 69 9.38 -10.43 1.24
C SER A 69 10.36 -9.62 0.38
N PHE A 70 10.09 -8.33 0.16
CA PHE A 70 11.04 -7.43 -0.50
C PHE A 70 12.16 -6.99 0.45
N TYR A 71 11.95 -7.03 1.77
CA TYR A 71 12.88 -6.45 2.74
C TYR A 71 12.94 -7.19 4.09
N ASP A 72 12.43 -8.41 4.20
CA ASP A 72 12.46 -9.22 5.43
C ASP A 72 13.88 -9.62 5.87
N HIS A 73 14.77 -9.96 4.93
CA HIS A 73 16.20 -10.15 5.23
C HIS A 73 16.89 -8.83 5.59
N ILE A 74 16.42 -7.68 5.08
CA ILE A 74 16.91 -6.38 5.56
C ILE A 74 16.49 -6.17 7.02
N MET A 75 15.22 -6.42 7.33
CA MET A 75 14.64 -6.25 8.65
C MET A 75 15.31 -7.14 9.70
N LEU A 76 15.60 -8.39 9.35
CA LEU A 76 16.10 -9.41 10.28
C LEU A 76 17.61 -9.65 10.15
N ASN A 77 18.33 -8.84 9.36
CA ASN A 77 19.75 -9.04 9.06
C ASN A 77 20.07 -10.45 8.53
N GLY A 78 19.25 -10.93 7.61
CA GLY A 78 19.39 -12.26 6.98
C GLY A 78 20.41 -12.28 5.84
N PRO A 79 20.72 -13.47 5.29
CA PRO A 79 21.78 -13.65 4.29
C PRO A 79 21.56 -12.95 2.95
N ARG A 80 20.30 -12.63 2.59
CA ARG A 80 19.94 -11.93 1.35
C ARG A 80 19.75 -10.42 1.52
N ARG A 81 20.16 -9.86 2.66
CA ARG A 81 20.00 -8.43 2.97
C ARG A 81 20.47 -7.53 1.84
N ASP A 82 21.70 -7.75 1.37
CA ASP A 82 22.32 -6.85 0.38
C ASP A 82 21.60 -6.94 -0.98
N GLU A 83 21.14 -8.14 -1.38
CA GLU A 83 20.30 -8.32 -2.56
C GLU A 83 18.96 -7.57 -2.44
N GLN A 84 18.30 -7.68 -1.29
CA GLN A 84 17.04 -6.99 -1.04
C GLN A 84 17.19 -5.47 -1.02
N ILE A 85 18.32 -4.96 -0.51
CA ILE A 85 18.63 -3.52 -0.57
C ILE A 85 18.66 -3.04 -2.03
N GLU A 86 19.38 -3.75 -2.91
CA GLU A 86 19.45 -3.40 -4.33
C GLU A 86 18.07 -3.47 -5.01
N ASN A 87 17.29 -4.52 -4.72
CA ASN A 87 15.93 -4.69 -5.24
C ASN A 87 14.98 -3.58 -4.77
N MET A 88 15.09 -3.16 -3.50
CA MET A 88 14.31 -2.06 -2.95
C MET A 88 14.69 -0.72 -3.59
N ILE A 89 15.98 -0.46 -3.82
CA ILE A 89 16.44 0.73 -4.54
C ILE A 89 15.83 0.78 -5.94
N VAL A 90 15.81 -0.35 -6.67
CA VAL A 90 15.15 -0.45 -7.99
C VAL A 90 13.66 -0.16 -7.89
N THR A 91 12.97 -0.76 -6.92
CA THR A 91 11.53 -0.57 -6.70
C THR A 91 11.19 0.90 -6.41
N VAL A 92 11.91 1.54 -5.48
CA VAL A 92 11.70 2.97 -5.14
C VAL A 92 11.97 3.87 -6.35
N ARG A 93 13.04 3.60 -7.13
CA ARG A 93 13.31 4.32 -8.38
C ARG A 93 12.20 4.15 -9.40
N ASN A 94 11.63 2.96 -9.54
CA ASN A 94 10.53 2.69 -10.46
C ASN A 94 9.24 3.38 -10.03
N ILE A 95 8.92 3.42 -8.72
CA ILE A 95 7.78 4.18 -8.17
C ILE A 95 7.92 5.67 -8.53
N ALA A 96 9.11 6.25 -8.31
CA ALA A 96 9.38 7.64 -8.65
C ALA A 96 9.28 7.91 -10.16
N ARG A 97 9.85 7.02 -11.00
CA ARG A 97 9.76 7.11 -12.48
C ARG A 97 8.34 6.95 -13.01
N ALA A 98 7.50 6.17 -12.31
CA ALA A 98 6.08 6.06 -12.62
C ALA A 98 5.32 7.36 -12.29
N GLY A 99 5.94 8.32 -11.60
CA GLY A 99 5.30 9.58 -11.23
C GLY A 99 4.43 9.48 -9.98
N ILE A 100 4.63 8.45 -9.16
CA ILE A 100 3.94 8.27 -7.88
C ILE A 100 4.82 8.90 -6.80
N PRO A 101 4.42 10.05 -6.22
CA PRO A 101 5.34 10.89 -5.46
C PRO A 101 5.59 10.42 -4.01
N ILE A 102 4.73 9.56 -3.47
CA ILE A 102 4.78 9.16 -2.05
C ILE A 102 4.88 7.64 -1.97
N PHE A 103 5.85 7.16 -1.19
CA PHE A 103 5.99 5.76 -0.84
C PHE A 103 6.00 5.63 0.68
N GLY A 104 5.01 4.94 1.22
CA GLY A 104 4.93 4.57 2.62
C GLY A 104 5.37 3.12 2.81
N TYR A 105 6.08 2.86 3.90
CA TYR A 105 6.43 1.51 4.34
C TYR A 105 6.47 1.46 5.87
N ASN A 106 6.52 0.25 6.44
CA ASN A 106 6.68 0.04 7.88
C ASN A 106 7.86 -0.89 8.19
N TRP A 107 8.26 -0.96 9.45
CA TRP A 107 9.36 -1.80 9.92
C TRP A 107 8.93 -2.69 11.10
N MET A 108 7.74 -3.30 11.00
CA MET A 108 7.17 -4.15 12.04
C MET A 108 7.32 -5.63 11.70
N PRO A 109 8.16 -6.40 12.42
CA PRO A 109 8.35 -7.83 12.17
C PRO A 109 7.09 -8.69 12.39
N SER A 110 6.19 -8.27 13.28
CA SER A 110 5.00 -9.02 13.70
C SER A 110 3.67 -8.40 13.25
N MET A 111 3.71 -7.50 12.26
CA MET A 111 2.55 -6.76 11.73
C MET A 111 1.84 -5.86 12.75
N VAL A 112 0.73 -5.23 12.35
CA VAL A 112 -0.09 -4.37 13.20
C VAL A 112 -0.98 -5.24 14.09
N TRP A 113 -0.86 -5.08 15.41
CA TRP A 113 -1.68 -5.83 16.35
C TRP A 113 -3.12 -5.31 16.42
N ARG A 114 -4.06 -6.24 16.32
CA ARG A 114 -5.51 -6.07 16.46
C ARG A 114 -6.08 -7.32 17.11
N THR A 115 -7.06 -7.16 17.98
CA THR A 115 -7.91 -8.26 18.46
C THR A 115 -9.31 -8.15 17.84
N GLU A 116 -10.29 -8.89 18.35
CA GLU A 116 -11.65 -8.86 17.83
C GLU A 116 -12.22 -7.43 17.82
N PRO A 117 -12.88 -7.00 16.73
CA PRO A 117 -13.53 -5.70 16.67
C PRO A 117 -14.58 -5.50 17.77
N ALA A 118 -14.68 -4.29 18.31
CA ALA A 118 -15.62 -3.96 19.37
C ALA A 118 -16.86 -3.21 18.82
N ILE A 119 -18.01 -3.39 19.47
CA ILE A 119 -19.19 -2.56 19.25
C ILE A 119 -19.06 -1.27 20.07
N ILE A 120 -19.09 -0.14 19.39
CA ILE A 120 -18.97 1.20 20.00
C ILE A 120 -20.32 1.93 19.98
N ARG A 121 -20.30 3.21 20.37
CA ARG A 121 -21.49 4.09 20.41
C ARG A 121 -22.31 3.97 19.12
N CYS A 122 -23.64 3.95 19.28
CA CYS A 122 -24.61 3.79 18.20
C CYS A 122 -24.56 2.43 17.48
N GLY A 123 -23.97 1.39 18.08
CA GLY A 123 -23.97 0.03 17.52
C GLY A 123 -23.02 -0.17 16.35
N THR A 124 -22.09 0.76 16.11
CA THR A 124 -21.08 0.65 15.05
C THR A 124 -19.95 -0.28 15.46
N VAL A 125 -19.40 -1.03 14.50
CA VAL A 125 -18.20 -1.86 14.69
C VAL A 125 -16.94 -0.99 14.52
N ALA A 126 -15.97 -1.11 15.43
CA ALA A 126 -14.68 -0.45 15.35
C ALA A 126 -13.53 -1.42 15.62
N THR A 127 -12.34 -1.11 15.09
CA THR A 127 -11.12 -1.89 15.39
C THR A 127 -10.75 -1.74 16.86
N ALA A 128 -10.32 -2.82 17.51
CA ALA A 128 -9.91 -2.83 18.90
C ALA A 128 -8.60 -3.62 19.11
N PHE A 129 -8.07 -3.51 20.33
CA PHE A 129 -6.96 -4.30 20.83
C PHE A 129 -7.16 -4.53 22.34
N ASP A 130 -7.18 -5.79 22.74
CA ASP A 130 -7.19 -6.25 24.13
C ASP A 130 -5.92 -7.08 24.38
N TYR A 131 -5.15 -6.73 25.41
CA TYR A 131 -3.89 -7.42 25.70
C TYR A 131 -4.11 -8.85 26.21
N GLU A 132 -5.24 -9.13 26.87
CA GLU A 132 -5.52 -10.44 27.44
C GLU A 132 -5.98 -11.46 26.37
N GLU A 133 -6.38 -10.99 25.18
CA GLU A 133 -6.78 -11.82 24.04
C GLU A 133 -5.66 -12.03 23.00
N ALA A 134 -4.54 -11.30 23.12
CA ALA A 134 -3.48 -11.22 22.12
C ALA A 134 -2.43 -12.35 22.20
#